data_AF-A0A1F3SKP2-F1
#
_entry.id   AF-A0A1F3SKP2-F1
#
_cell.length_a   1.000
_cell.length_b   1.000
_cell.length_c   1.000
_cell.angle_alpha   90.00
_cell.angle_beta   90.00
_cell.angle_gamma   90.00
#
_symmetry.space_group_name_H-M   'P 1'
#
loop_
_entity.id
_entity.type
_entity.pdbx_description
1 polymer ?
#
loop_
_entity_poly.entity_id
_entity_poly.type
_entity_poly.pdbx_seq_one_letter_code
_entity_poly.pdbx_strand_id
1 'polypeptide(L)'
;MKKYCMLVVLSCCALAFFSCSYMINKIDSVQGPQVQRMDVPEGKAVHLIFGGSINGETHPCGCRHFPLGGLPAVAGVLEQTTKRYGPFIYLDTGDLLFPSNNVPHGVDKSLTYMAQNLVRGMQQLGLRYMVVGDYDLSKGPVFFNDLVKSSGVQVLVANMAPNAPISTKPWARVDAGPARIYIIGLVNPDVFIPEHQSYFTDPGQGLDQALQEVRADGFSASNPKHRIILLSHSGMDFDMALVAGRPDIAWVFGGHSQSFIRIPTESGKTQLVQVLSKNHYLGHLILDPVNGRTSDAYDLIEVRQELEAGLTPNPMIPFIAEHKKRVAELQTQEQTAMVVDSNDLPKFPPAQYCIDCHKPQGKHWRQTAHSVAFLTLLRAKEQNNLTCIKCHSLGLNHPRGFDRAASIIELGPPEESLPDSTAQKTGKKLKDSYWTKISKMAGLEAKSNSGMRSRTPEQRLKISKAWATSDRQSSVHNNFANVQCLNCHNQSSEHPFSISQPGTLDTGVRRDHIKSACLECHTYDQSPEWYQRTAKGLPGALDEGKFNALYKKIGCPLYVAE
;
A
#
# COMPACT_ATOMS: atom_id res chain seq x y z
N MET A 1 -29.20 40.72 0.98
CA MET A 1 -29.49 39.29 1.26
C MET A 1 -29.88 38.46 0.02
N LYS A 2 -30.55 39.00 -1.01
CA LYS A 2 -30.94 38.19 -2.21
C LYS A 2 -29.81 37.81 -3.20
N LYS A 3 -28.64 38.46 -3.19
CA LYS A 3 -27.50 38.11 -4.07
C LYS A 3 -26.57 37.01 -3.53
N TYR A 4 -26.62 36.70 -2.22
CA TYR A 4 -25.78 35.65 -1.62
C TYR A 4 -26.44 34.25 -1.66
N CYS A 5 -27.78 34.15 -1.69
CA CYS A 5 -28.44 32.86 -1.89
C CYS A 5 -28.20 32.27 -3.28
N MET A 6 -28.04 33.10 -4.31
CA MET A 6 -27.92 32.61 -5.69
C MET A 6 -26.53 32.01 -6.00
N LEU A 7 -25.47 32.46 -5.33
CA LEU A 7 -24.14 31.85 -5.44
C LEU A 7 -23.99 30.55 -4.64
N VAL A 8 -24.68 30.42 -3.51
CA VAL A 8 -24.65 29.18 -2.70
C VAL A 8 -25.48 28.08 -3.36
N VAL A 9 -26.60 28.43 -4.01
CA VAL A 9 -27.44 27.45 -4.74
C VAL A 9 -26.79 27.01 -6.06
N LEU A 10 -26.09 27.89 -6.79
CA LEU A 10 -25.33 27.47 -7.98
C LEU A 10 -24.10 26.61 -7.62
N SER A 11 -23.44 26.84 -6.49
CA SER A 11 -22.30 26.02 -6.05
C SER A 11 -22.74 24.64 -5.54
N CYS A 12 -23.90 24.52 -4.89
CA CYS A 12 -24.46 23.22 -4.48
C CYS A 12 -25.03 22.42 -5.66
N CYS A 13 -25.61 23.06 -6.68
CA CYS A 13 -26.08 22.36 -7.87
C CYS A 13 -24.93 21.89 -8.77
N ALA A 14 -23.84 22.65 -8.90
CA ALA A 14 -22.66 22.21 -9.64
C ALA A 14 -21.99 20.98 -8.99
N LEU A 15 -21.95 20.89 -7.66
CA LEU A 15 -21.42 19.71 -6.95
C LEU A 15 -22.31 18.47 -7.08
N ALA A 16 -23.63 18.63 -7.27
CA ALA A 16 -24.56 17.51 -7.45
C ALA A 16 -24.60 16.95 -8.88
N PHE A 17 -24.24 17.74 -9.90
CA PHE A 17 -24.16 17.25 -11.30
C PHE A 17 -22.82 16.61 -11.65
N PHE A 18 -21.73 16.96 -10.94
CA PHE A 18 -20.44 16.29 -11.12
C PHE A 18 -20.35 14.90 -10.45
N SER A 19 -21.26 14.58 -9.51
CA SER A 19 -21.22 13.34 -8.74
C SER A 19 -21.93 12.14 -9.38
N CYS A 20 -22.78 12.32 -10.39
CA CYS A 20 -23.55 11.21 -10.98
C CYS A 20 -22.98 10.65 -12.30
N SER A 21 -22.02 11.32 -12.93
CA SER A 21 -21.42 10.84 -14.19
C SER A 21 -20.07 10.17 -14.02
N TYR A 22 -19.52 10.20 -12.80
CA TYR A 22 -18.22 9.66 -12.51
C TYR A 22 -18.38 8.21 -12.03
N MET A 23 -18.20 7.27 -12.97
CA MET A 23 -18.05 5.83 -12.69
C MET A 23 -19.32 5.10 -12.21
N ILE A 24 -20.51 5.48 -12.67
CA ILE A 24 -21.65 4.54 -12.61
C ILE A 24 -21.57 3.66 -13.85
N ASN A 25 -20.84 2.55 -13.73
CA ASN A 25 -21.16 1.38 -14.56
C ASN A 25 -22.63 1.08 -14.26
N LYS A 26 -23.53 1.28 -15.23
CA LYS A 26 -24.95 0.94 -15.11
C LYS A 26 -25.06 -0.58 -15.01
N ILE A 27 -24.87 -1.08 -13.80
CA ILE A 27 -25.12 -2.46 -13.43
C ILE A 27 -26.33 -2.46 -12.51
N ASP A 28 -27.50 -2.69 -13.10
CA ASP A 28 -28.76 -2.69 -12.37
C ASP A 28 -29.02 -4.07 -11.77
N SER A 29 -29.52 -4.10 -10.53
CA SER A 29 -30.00 -5.35 -9.91
C SER A 29 -31.35 -5.73 -10.50
N VAL A 30 -31.48 -6.96 -11.03
CA VAL A 30 -32.72 -7.41 -11.69
C VAL A 30 -33.52 -8.40 -10.82
N GLN A 31 -32.83 -9.27 -10.06
CA GLN A 31 -33.45 -10.26 -9.17
C GLN A 31 -32.67 -10.38 -7.85
N GLY A 32 -32.78 -9.35 -7.00
CA GLY A 32 -31.98 -9.24 -5.78
C GLY A 32 -30.49 -8.98 -6.06
N PRO A 33 -29.62 -9.01 -5.04
CA PRO A 33 -28.19 -8.69 -5.21
C PRO A 33 -27.41 -9.72 -6.04
N GLN A 34 -27.92 -10.96 -6.19
CA GLN A 34 -27.21 -12.06 -6.85
C GLN A 34 -27.17 -11.98 -8.38
N VAL A 35 -28.20 -11.43 -9.04
CA VAL A 35 -28.26 -11.34 -10.51
C VAL A 35 -28.26 -9.88 -10.94
N GLN A 36 -27.26 -9.54 -11.74
CA GLN A 36 -27.01 -8.18 -12.18
C GLN A 36 -26.96 -8.11 -13.69
N ARG A 37 -27.36 -6.97 -14.25
CA ARG A 37 -27.37 -6.76 -15.70
C ARG A 37 -26.41 -5.64 -16.07
N MET A 38 -25.59 -5.89 -17.07
CA MET A 38 -24.70 -4.90 -17.67
C MET A 38 -25.07 -4.71 -19.13
N ASP A 39 -25.24 -3.47 -19.54
CA ASP A 39 -25.59 -3.13 -20.93
C ASP A 39 -24.36 -3.27 -21.84
N VAL A 40 -24.19 -4.46 -22.40
CA VAL A 40 -23.17 -4.79 -23.41
C VAL A 40 -23.88 -5.16 -24.72
N PRO A 41 -23.57 -4.51 -25.86
CA PRO A 41 -24.14 -4.89 -27.15
C PRO A 41 -23.81 -6.34 -27.52
N GLU A 42 -24.73 -7.00 -28.22
CA GLU A 42 -24.50 -8.39 -28.64
C GLU A 42 -23.22 -8.53 -29.49
N GLY A 43 -22.44 -9.58 -29.20
CA GLY A 43 -21.18 -9.87 -29.88
C GLY A 43 -19.99 -8.99 -29.46
N LYS A 44 -20.16 -8.06 -28.51
CA LYS A 44 -19.04 -7.30 -27.91
C LYS A 44 -18.42 -8.06 -26.75
N ALA A 45 -17.11 -7.86 -26.56
CA ALA A 45 -16.38 -8.44 -25.46
C ALA A 45 -16.89 -7.94 -24.11
N VAL A 46 -16.75 -8.77 -23.07
CA VAL A 46 -17.09 -8.39 -21.70
C VAL A 46 -15.83 -8.21 -20.88
N HIS A 47 -15.71 -7.09 -20.19
CA HIS A 47 -14.49 -6.69 -19.50
C HIS A 47 -14.63 -6.87 -17.98
N LEU A 48 -13.64 -7.51 -17.38
CA LEU A 48 -13.50 -7.63 -15.94
C LEU A 48 -12.15 -7.08 -15.53
N ILE A 49 -12.14 -6.21 -14.53
CA ILE A 49 -10.93 -5.71 -13.89
C ILE A 49 -10.87 -6.32 -12.50
N PHE A 50 -9.70 -6.78 -12.05
CA PHE A 50 -9.53 -7.21 -10.66
C PHE A 50 -8.24 -6.70 -10.02
N GLY A 51 -8.36 -6.37 -8.74
CA GLY A 51 -7.27 -6.10 -7.82
C GLY A 51 -7.20 -7.16 -6.71
N GLY A 52 -6.35 -6.91 -5.73
CA GLY A 52 -6.20 -7.79 -4.57
C GLY A 52 -5.06 -7.36 -3.66
N SER A 53 -5.09 -7.83 -2.41
CA SER A 53 -4.07 -7.60 -1.39
C SER A 53 -3.64 -6.14 -1.30
N ILE A 54 -4.63 -5.23 -1.23
CA ILE A 54 -4.38 -3.80 -1.12
C ILE A 54 -3.77 -3.44 0.23
N ASN A 55 -4.01 -4.24 1.26
CA ASN A 55 -3.35 -4.19 2.56
C ASN A 55 -3.50 -2.82 3.26
N GLY A 56 -4.66 -2.18 3.09
CA GLY A 56 -4.94 -0.85 3.65
C GLY A 56 -4.33 0.33 2.89
N GLU A 57 -3.66 0.11 1.76
CA GLU A 57 -2.98 1.18 1.01
C GLU A 57 -3.95 2.00 0.15
N THR A 58 -4.14 3.27 0.50
CA THR A 58 -4.99 4.20 -0.27
C THR A 58 -4.23 4.98 -1.34
N HIS A 59 -2.92 5.13 -1.16
CA HIS A 59 -2.06 5.92 -2.03
C HIS A 59 -0.60 5.46 -1.88
N PRO A 60 0.26 5.69 -2.89
CA PRO A 60 1.65 5.23 -2.82
C PRO A 60 2.41 5.99 -1.73
N CYS A 61 3.21 5.28 -0.95
CA CYS A 61 4.10 5.86 0.08
C CYS A 61 5.12 6.90 -0.46
N GLY A 62 5.33 6.97 -1.79
CA GLY A 62 6.30 7.88 -2.42
C GLY A 62 7.77 7.48 -2.23
N CYS A 63 8.03 6.35 -1.57
CA CYS A 63 9.38 5.86 -1.30
C CYS A 63 10.06 5.30 -2.56
N ARG A 64 9.31 4.66 -3.46
CA ARG A 64 9.84 4.04 -4.68
C ARG A 64 10.27 5.10 -5.70
N HIS A 65 11.25 4.75 -6.55
CA HIS A 65 11.66 5.61 -7.67
C HIS A 65 10.50 5.80 -8.67
N PHE A 66 9.64 4.78 -8.78
CA PHE A 66 8.37 4.81 -9.52
C PHE A 66 7.27 4.32 -8.56
N PRO A 67 6.55 5.22 -7.88
CA PRO A 67 5.41 4.83 -7.06
C PRO A 67 4.32 4.22 -7.95
N LEU A 68 3.80 3.07 -7.51
CA LEU A 68 2.73 2.35 -8.19
C LEU A 68 1.50 2.34 -7.28
N GLY A 69 0.33 2.13 -7.87
CA GLY A 69 -0.95 1.99 -7.18
C GLY A 69 -1.54 3.30 -6.70
N GLY A 70 -2.42 3.18 -5.70
CA GLY A 70 -3.21 4.29 -5.15
C GLY A 70 -4.49 4.59 -5.92
N LEU A 71 -5.52 4.98 -5.17
CA LEU A 71 -6.87 5.22 -5.70
C LEU A 71 -6.91 6.24 -6.85
N PRO A 72 -6.12 7.35 -6.83
CA PRO A 72 -6.11 8.31 -7.95
C PRO A 72 -5.62 7.70 -9.27
N ALA A 73 -4.56 6.90 -9.24
CA ALA A 73 -4.01 6.26 -10.43
C ALA A 73 -4.95 5.15 -10.93
N VAL A 74 -5.52 4.36 -10.02
CA VAL A 74 -6.57 3.37 -10.33
C VAL A 74 -7.75 4.05 -11.02
N ALA A 75 -8.23 5.19 -10.51
CA ALA A 75 -9.33 5.93 -11.14
C ALA A 75 -9.03 6.28 -12.61
N GLY A 76 -7.82 6.76 -12.88
CA GLY A 76 -7.38 7.06 -14.23
C GLY A 76 -7.29 5.84 -15.15
N VAL A 77 -6.79 4.70 -14.64
CA VAL A 77 -6.78 3.42 -15.37
C VAL A 77 -8.20 2.98 -15.70
N LEU A 78 -9.11 3.01 -14.73
CA LEU A 78 -10.49 2.58 -14.91
C LEU A 78 -11.23 3.48 -15.91
N GLU A 79 -11.03 4.79 -15.88
CA GLU A 79 -11.58 5.69 -16.89
C GLU A 79 -11.03 5.44 -18.30
N GLN A 80 -9.72 5.22 -18.44
CA GLN A 80 -9.13 4.88 -19.74
C GLN A 80 -9.72 3.57 -20.27
N THR A 81 -9.94 2.59 -19.38
CA THR A 81 -10.59 1.32 -19.69
C THR A 81 -12.03 1.57 -20.15
N THR A 82 -12.82 2.35 -19.41
CA THR A 82 -14.19 2.73 -19.78
C THR A 82 -14.25 3.39 -21.16
N LYS A 83 -13.38 4.36 -21.42
CA LYS A 83 -13.34 5.08 -22.71
C LYS A 83 -12.97 4.17 -23.88
N ARG A 84 -12.05 3.24 -23.65
CA ARG A 84 -11.53 2.36 -24.71
C ARG A 84 -12.44 1.18 -25.01
N TYR A 85 -13.04 0.60 -23.97
CA TYR A 85 -13.68 -0.71 -24.04
C TYR A 85 -15.16 -0.69 -23.64
N GLY A 86 -15.61 0.34 -22.91
CA GLY A 86 -16.95 0.42 -22.35
C GLY A 86 -17.03 -0.13 -20.91
N PRO A 87 -18.23 -0.52 -20.45
CA PRO A 87 -18.45 -0.93 -19.06
C PRO A 87 -17.68 -2.20 -18.69
N PHE A 88 -17.29 -2.30 -17.42
CA PHE A 88 -16.58 -3.44 -16.86
C PHE A 88 -17.12 -3.83 -15.47
N ILE A 89 -16.78 -5.03 -15.03
CA ILE A 89 -17.01 -5.50 -13.65
C ILE A 89 -15.70 -5.34 -12.88
N TYR A 90 -15.71 -4.65 -11.73
CA TYR A 90 -14.52 -4.53 -10.87
C TYR A 90 -14.62 -5.48 -9.67
N LEU A 91 -13.58 -6.29 -9.46
CA LEU A 91 -13.50 -7.32 -8.43
C LEU A 91 -12.24 -7.15 -7.57
N ASP A 92 -12.27 -7.69 -6.36
CA ASP A 92 -11.11 -7.72 -5.46
C ASP A 92 -10.93 -9.11 -4.82
N THR A 93 -9.71 -9.63 -4.82
CA THR A 93 -9.39 -10.97 -4.32
C THR A 93 -9.14 -11.02 -2.80
N GLY A 94 -9.55 -10.01 -2.02
CA GLY A 94 -9.40 -9.97 -0.56
C GLY A 94 -8.07 -9.37 -0.09
N ASP A 95 -7.90 -9.27 1.23
CA ASP A 95 -6.84 -8.50 1.90
C ASP A 95 -6.89 -7.02 1.50
N LEU A 96 -8.08 -6.44 1.57
CA LEU A 96 -8.33 -5.05 1.26
C LEU A 96 -7.91 -4.14 2.43
N LEU A 97 -8.32 -4.46 3.66
CA LEU A 97 -8.49 -3.48 4.73
C LEU A 97 -7.24 -3.14 5.55
N PHE A 98 -6.44 -4.14 5.91
CA PHE A 98 -5.38 -4.00 6.92
C PHE A 98 -4.04 -4.55 6.43
N PRO A 99 -2.92 -4.06 6.97
CA PRO A 99 -1.58 -4.51 6.55
C PRO A 99 -1.09 -5.79 7.23
N SER A 100 -1.84 -6.31 8.22
CA SER A 100 -1.47 -7.50 9.00
C SER A 100 -2.68 -8.02 9.79
N ASN A 101 -2.67 -9.30 10.18
CA ASN A 101 -3.69 -10.00 10.98
C ASN A 101 -4.02 -9.42 12.37
N ASN A 102 -3.32 -8.37 12.80
CA ASN A 102 -3.59 -7.69 14.06
C ASN A 102 -3.49 -6.17 13.85
N VAL A 103 -4.34 -5.42 14.53
CA VAL A 103 -4.30 -3.96 14.58
C VAL A 103 -3.81 -3.54 15.96
N PRO A 104 -2.55 -3.06 16.10
CA PRO A 104 -2.02 -2.66 17.40
C PRO A 104 -2.83 -1.51 18.01
N HIS A 105 -3.05 -1.56 19.33
CA HIS A 105 -3.80 -0.53 20.07
C HIS A 105 -3.28 0.89 19.84
N GLY A 106 -1.95 1.04 19.71
CA GLY A 106 -1.30 2.33 19.48
C GLY A 106 -1.57 2.97 18.12
N VAL A 107 -2.17 2.25 17.16
CA VAL A 107 -2.50 2.76 15.81
C VAL A 107 -3.92 2.38 15.36
N ASP A 108 -4.78 2.07 16.34
CA ASP A 108 -6.13 1.56 16.11
C ASP A 108 -7.03 2.53 15.34
N LYS A 109 -7.06 3.79 15.74
CA LYS A 109 -7.95 4.82 15.18
C LYS A 109 -7.56 5.14 13.75
N SER A 110 -6.27 5.33 13.49
CA SER A 110 -5.76 5.66 12.16
C SER A 110 -5.98 4.50 11.19
N LEU A 111 -5.64 3.25 11.57
CA LEU A 111 -5.88 2.08 10.72
C LEU A 111 -7.36 1.79 10.50
N THR A 112 -8.21 1.96 11.53
CA THR A 112 -9.66 1.80 11.38
C THR A 112 -10.24 2.82 10.40
N TYR A 113 -9.85 4.09 10.53
CA TYR A 113 -10.27 5.14 9.60
C TYR A 113 -9.75 4.88 8.18
N MET A 114 -8.53 4.35 8.05
CA MET A 114 -7.97 3.99 6.75
C MET A 114 -8.78 2.89 6.06
N ALA A 115 -9.06 1.79 6.76
CA ALA A 115 -9.90 0.70 6.25
C ALA A 115 -11.28 1.20 5.80
N GLN A 116 -11.93 2.03 6.63
CA GLN A 116 -13.24 2.62 6.30
C GLN A 116 -13.19 3.47 5.02
N ASN A 117 -12.18 4.33 4.87
CA ASN A 117 -12.05 5.16 3.67
C ASN A 117 -11.62 4.35 2.45
N LEU A 118 -10.83 3.29 2.63
CA LEU A 118 -10.41 2.46 1.52
C LEU A 118 -11.62 1.76 0.90
N VAL A 119 -12.50 1.16 1.71
CA VAL A 119 -13.77 0.57 1.22
C VAL A 119 -14.62 1.62 0.50
N ARG A 120 -14.76 2.82 1.07
CA ARG A 120 -15.48 3.92 0.44
C ARG A 120 -14.86 4.33 -0.91
N GLY A 121 -13.54 4.42 -0.97
CA GLY A 121 -12.81 4.76 -2.19
C GLY A 121 -13.00 3.70 -3.27
N MET A 122 -12.86 2.43 -2.91
CA MET A 122 -13.08 1.30 -3.82
C MET A 122 -14.53 1.24 -4.32
N GLN A 123 -15.50 1.52 -3.45
CA GLN A 123 -16.91 1.66 -3.83
C GLN A 123 -17.11 2.80 -4.85
N GLN A 124 -16.49 3.96 -4.66
CA GLN A 124 -16.53 5.08 -5.62
C GLN A 124 -15.85 4.73 -6.96
N LEU A 125 -14.92 3.77 -6.96
CA LEU A 125 -14.29 3.22 -8.15
C LEU A 125 -15.09 2.07 -8.79
N GLY A 126 -16.28 1.76 -8.25
CA GLY A 126 -17.16 0.74 -8.81
C GLY A 126 -16.81 -0.69 -8.42
N LEU A 127 -16.03 -0.90 -7.34
CA LEU A 127 -15.79 -2.25 -6.80
C LEU A 127 -17.13 -2.92 -6.51
N ARG A 128 -17.35 -4.08 -7.12
CA ARG A 128 -18.66 -4.75 -7.06
C ARG A 128 -18.64 -5.99 -6.19
N TYR A 129 -17.65 -6.85 -6.40
CA TYR A 129 -17.51 -8.12 -5.71
C TYR A 129 -16.16 -8.22 -5.06
N MET A 130 -16.13 -8.79 -3.86
CA MET A 130 -14.89 -9.17 -3.22
C MET A 130 -15.02 -10.52 -2.52
N VAL A 131 -13.89 -11.15 -2.25
CA VAL A 131 -13.77 -12.21 -1.23
C VAL A 131 -13.16 -11.60 0.04
N VAL A 132 -13.33 -12.27 1.17
CA VAL A 132 -12.67 -11.90 2.42
C VAL A 132 -11.27 -12.49 2.46
N GLY A 133 -10.26 -11.70 2.81
CA GLY A 133 -8.91 -12.17 3.11
C GLY A 133 -8.63 -12.30 4.62
N ASP A 134 -7.50 -12.89 4.98
CA ASP A 134 -7.13 -13.05 6.39
C ASP A 134 -6.92 -11.70 7.08
N TYR A 135 -6.28 -10.75 6.38
CA TYR A 135 -6.03 -9.42 6.93
C TYR A 135 -7.31 -8.60 7.06
N ASP A 136 -8.35 -8.88 6.27
CA ASP A 136 -9.63 -8.17 6.37
C ASP A 136 -10.32 -8.40 7.73
N LEU A 137 -10.03 -9.51 8.40
CA LEU A 137 -10.60 -9.88 9.69
C LEU A 137 -9.81 -9.36 10.90
N SER A 138 -8.81 -8.52 10.71
CA SER A 138 -7.94 -8.03 11.80
C SER A 138 -8.64 -7.22 12.89
N LYS A 139 -9.81 -6.65 12.59
CA LYS A 139 -10.72 -5.98 13.55
C LYS A 139 -11.89 -6.87 14.00
N GLY A 140 -11.84 -8.14 13.64
CA GLY A 140 -12.89 -9.13 13.85
C GLY A 140 -13.93 -9.15 12.72
N PRO A 141 -14.67 -10.27 12.59
CA PRO A 141 -15.59 -10.49 11.48
C PRO A 141 -16.85 -9.62 11.53
N VAL A 142 -17.29 -9.18 12.72
CA VAL A 142 -18.42 -8.26 12.87
C VAL A 142 -18.08 -6.90 12.28
N PHE A 143 -16.89 -6.37 12.59
CA PHE A 143 -16.42 -5.11 12.02
C PHE A 143 -16.35 -5.17 10.49
N PHE A 144 -15.75 -6.24 9.95
CA PHE A 144 -15.67 -6.47 8.51
C PHE A 144 -17.07 -6.49 7.88
N ASN A 145 -17.97 -7.30 8.42
CA ASN A 145 -19.34 -7.47 7.92
C ASN A 145 -20.09 -6.14 7.88
N ASP A 146 -20.02 -5.35 8.95
CA ASP A 146 -20.76 -4.08 9.04
C ASP A 146 -20.20 -3.04 8.07
N LEU A 147 -18.87 -2.99 7.94
CA LEU A 147 -18.20 -2.09 7.01
C LEU A 147 -18.59 -2.40 5.55
N VAL A 148 -18.44 -3.66 5.11
CA VAL A 148 -18.74 -4.02 3.71
C VAL A 148 -20.23 -3.90 3.40
N LYS A 149 -21.13 -4.30 4.31
CA LYS A 149 -22.58 -4.11 4.14
C LYS A 149 -22.96 -2.66 3.93
N SER A 150 -22.37 -1.73 4.70
CA SER A 150 -22.63 -0.29 4.58
C SER A 150 -22.16 0.30 3.24
N SER A 151 -21.21 -0.36 2.56
CA SER A 151 -20.64 0.10 1.30
C SER A 151 -21.41 -0.36 0.07
N GLY A 152 -22.21 -1.43 0.19
CA GLY A 152 -22.89 -2.07 -0.95
C GLY A 152 -21.98 -2.95 -1.82
N VAL A 153 -20.70 -3.13 -1.45
CA VAL A 153 -19.82 -4.15 -2.03
C VAL A 153 -20.31 -5.53 -1.59
N GLN A 154 -20.47 -6.45 -2.53
CA GLN A 154 -20.97 -7.78 -2.23
C GLN A 154 -19.82 -8.75 -1.97
N VAL A 155 -19.83 -9.36 -0.78
CA VAL A 155 -18.85 -10.40 -0.41
C VAL A 155 -19.33 -11.77 -0.91
N LEU A 156 -18.46 -12.46 -1.65
CA LEU A 156 -18.70 -13.80 -2.17
C LEU A 156 -17.82 -14.82 -1.44
N VAL A 157 -18.41 -15.84 -0.82
CA VAL A 157 -17.71 -16.97 -0.18
C VAL A 157 -18.62 -18.19 -0.21
N ALA A 158 -18.27 -19.21 -0.98
CA ALA A 158 -19.02 -20.45 -1.16
C ALA A 158 -18.90 -21.41 0.01
N ASN A 159 -17.78 -21.39 0.71
CA ASN A 159 -17.50 -22.22 1.89
C ASN A 159 -17.65 -21.43 3.19
N MET A 160 -18.60 -20.50 3.27
CA MET A 160 -18.90 -19.79 4.53
C MET A 160 -19.67 -20.70 5.48
N ALA A 161 -19.22 -20.84 6.72
CA ALA A 161 -19.92 -21.64 7.72
C ALA A 161 -21.21 -20.94 8.17
N PRO A 162 -22.30 -21.69 8.46
CA PRO A 162 -23.59 -21.09 8.84
C PRO A 162 -23.56 -20.21 10.11
N ASN A 163 -22.60 -20.45 11.00
CA ASN A 163 -22.41 -19.72 12.26
C ASN A 163 -21.49 -18.49 12.12
N ALA A 164 -20.90 -18.27 10.95
CA ALA A 164 -20.00 -17.14 10.73
C ALA A 164 -20.75 -15.80 10.81
N PRO A 165 -20.24 -14.79 11.52
CA PRO A 165 -20.90 -13.49 11.67
C PRO A 165 -20.71 -12.57 10.43
N ILE A 166 -20.54 -13.16 9.25
CA ILE A 166 -20.32 -12.46 7.98
C ILE A 166 -21.41 -12.91 7.01
N SER A 167 -22.18 -11.95 6.49
CA SER A 167 -23.18 -12.26 5.46
C SER A 167 -22.54 -12.27 4.08
N THR A 168 -22.59 -13.41 3.41
CA THR A 168 -22.04 -13.61 2.06
C THR A 168 -23.06 -14.24 1.14
N LYS A 169 -22.72 -14.28 -0.16
CA LYS A 169 -23.34 -15.19 -1.13
C LYS A 169 -22.28 -16.17 -1.64
N PRO A 170 -22.63 -17.41 -2.00
CA PRO A 170 -21.65 -18.34 -2.57
C PRO A 170 -21.15 -17.86 -3.94
N TRP A 171 -22.06 -17.29 -4.73
CA TRP A 171 -21.80 -16.81 -6.08
C TRP A 171 -22.75 -15.66 -6.48
N ALA A 172 -22.40 -14.98 -7.57
CA ALA A 172 -23.23 -14.00 -8.26
C ALA A 172 -23.18 -14.21 -9.78
N ARG A 173 -24.21 -13.76 -10.50
CA ARG A 173 -24.29 -13.78 -11.97
C ARG A 173 -24.39 -12.36 -12.52
N VAL A 174 -23.59 -12.09 -13.56
CA VAL A 174 -23.71 -10.88 -14.38
C VAL A 174 -24.15 -11.27 -15.79
N ASP A 175 -25.29 -10.72 -16.21
CA ASP A 175 -25.82 -10.80 -17.56
C ASP A 175 -25.31 -9.62 -18.38
N ALA A 176 -24.39 -9.88 -19.31
CA ALA A 176 -23.78 -8.89 -20.19
C ALA A 176 -24.26 -9.11 -21.63
N GLY A 177 -25.38 -8.47 -21.99
CA GLY A 177 -26.11 -8.83 -23.21
C GLY A 177 -26.55 -10.30 -23.16
N PRO A 178 -26.21 -11.14 -24.15
CA PRO A 178 -26.53 -12.58 -24.12
C PRO A 178 -25.51 -13.43 -23.34
N ALA A 179 -24.42 -12.83 -22.84
CA ALA A 179 -23.42 -13.55 -22.04
C ALA A 179 -23.83 -13.67 -20.57
N ARG A 180 -23.53 -14.81 -19.95
CA ARG A 180 -23.75 -15.07 -18.53
C ARG A 180 -22.44 -15.39 -17.85
N ILE A 181 -22.07 -14.57 -16.87
CA ILE A 181 -20.81 -14.69 -16.15
C ILE A 181 -21.13 -15.00 -14.70
N TYR A 182 -20.76 -16.21 -14.27
CA TYR A 182 -20.91 -16.66 -12.89
C TYR A 182 -19.60 -16.43 -12.15
N ILE A 183 -19.67 -15.73 -11.03
CA ILE A 183 -18.53 -15.42 -10.17
C ILE A 183 -18.76 -16.16 -8.86
N ILE A 184 -17.92 -17.15 -8.56
CA ILE A 184 -17.95 -17.93 -7.32
C ILE A 184 -16.84 -17.39 -6.41
N GLY A 185 -17.14 -17.08 -5.16
CA GLY A 185 -16.13 -16.70 -4.18
C GLY A 185 -15.65 -17.89 -3.37
N LEU A 186 -14.36 -17.97 -3.03
CA LEU A 186 -13.82 -19.06 -2.23
C LEU A 186 -12.63 -18.60 -1.39
N VAL A 187 -12.46 -19.21 -0.22
CA VAL A 187 -11.28 -19.00 0.63
C VAL A 187 -10.75 -20.33 1.14
N ASN A 188 -9.45 -20.44 1.40
CA ASN A 188 -8.88 -21.59 2.10
C ASN A 188 -8.81 -21.31 3.61
N PRO A 189 -9.48 -22.09 4.47
CA PRO A 189 -9.42 -21.87 5.93
C PRO A 189 -7.97 -21.83 6.46
N ASP A 190 -7.04 -22.59 5.87
CA ASP A 190 -5.66 -22.69 6.35
C ASP A 190 -4.85 -21.40 6.24
N VAL A 191 -5.30 -20.44 5.42
CA VAL A 191 -4.61 -19.14 5.31
C VAL A 191 -5.00 -18.16 6.41
N PHE A 192 -6.03 -18.48 7.20
CA PHE A 192 -6.52 -17.66 8.30
C PHE A 192 -5.89 -18.08 9.63
N ILE A 193 -5.80 -17.13 10.57
CA ILE A 193 -5.45 -17.42 11.96
C ILE A 193 -6.44 -18.42 12.58
N PRO A 194 -6.00 -19.29 13.52
CA PRO A 194 -6.81 -20.38 14.07
C PRO A 194 -8.22 -19.96 14.53
N GLU A 195 -8.35 -18.78 15.11
CA GLU A 195 -9.61 -18.22 15.62
C GLU A 195 -10.65 -18.01 14.52
N HIS A 196 -10.20 -17.73 13.29
CA HIS A 196 -11.06 -17.42 12.15
C HIS A 196 -11.33 -18.62 11.24
N GLN A 197 -10.55 -19.70 11.33
CA GLN A 197 -10.70 -20.88 10.47
C GLN A 197 -12.09 -21.52 10.59
N SER A 198 -12.66 -21.50 11.81
CA SER A 198 -13.99 -22.05 12.09
C SER A 198 -15.15 -21.34 11.39
N TYR A 199 -14.92 -20.17 10.79
CA TYR A 199 -15.90 -19.46 9.97
C TYR A 199 -16.02 -20.02 8.56
N PHE A 200 -15.18 -20.98 8.19
CA PHE A 200 -15.15 -21.53 6.84
C PHE A 200 -15.25 -23.06 6.88
N THR A 201 -16.00 -23.62 5.94
CA THR A 201 -16.13 -25.06 5.72
C THR A 201 -15.09 -25.54 4.70
N ASP A 202 -15.10 -26.84 4.39
CA ASP A 202 -14.23 -27.41 3.37
C ASP A 202 -14.41 -26.67 2.02
N PRO A 203 -13.34 -26.08 1.46
CA PRO A 203 -13.42 -25.29 0.23
C PRO A 203 -13.80 -26.14 -0.99
N GLY A 204 -13.41 -27.42 -1.04
CA GLY A 204 -13.79 -28.32 -2.13
C GLY A 204 -15.29 -28.58 -2.17
N GLN A 205 -15.88 -28.92 -1.02
CA GLN A 205 -17.32 -29.14 -0.87
C GLN A 205 -18.12 -27.86 -1.16
N GLY A 206 -17.68 -26.71 -0.62
CA GLY A 206 -18.33 -25.42 -0.88
C GLY A 206 -18.31 -25.05 -2.36
N LEU A 207 -17.17 -25.25 -3.04
CA LEU A 207 -17.06 -25.02 -4.48
C LEU A 207 -17.95 -25.98 -5.28
N ASP A 208 -17.99 -27.27 -4.93
CA ASP A 208 -18.81 -28.25 -5.63
C ASP A 208 -20.30 -27.96 -5.49
N GLN A 209 -20.75 -27.54 -4.31
CA GLN A 209 -22.12 -27.07 -4.09
C GLN A 209 -22.43 -25.83 -4.94
N ALA A 210 -21.54 -24.82 -4.93
CA ALA A 210 -21.74 -23.61 -5.74
C ALA A 210 -21.80 -23.94 -7.25
N LEU A 211 -20.97 -24.86 -7.74
CA LEU A 211 -21.03 -25.34 -9.12
C LEU A 211 -22.36 -26.04 -9.45
N GLN A 212 -22.93 -26.79 -8.51
CA GLN A 212 -24.27 -27.38 -8.68
C GLN A 212 -25.35 -26.31 -8.78
N GLU A 213 -25.34 -25.30 -7.90
CA GLU A 213 -26.28 -24.17 -7.93
C GLU A 213 -26.17 -23.36 -9.23
N VAL A 214 -24.95 -23.10 -9.71
CA VAL A 214 -24.68 -22.39 -10.97
C VAL A 214 -25.21 -23.18 -12.18
N ARG A 215 -25.07 -24.51 -12.19
CA ARG A 215 -25.67 -25.36 -13.23
C ARG A 215 -27.20 -25.33 -13.17
N ALA A 216 -27.79 -25.33 -11.97
CA ALA A 216 -29.23 -25.24 -11.78
C ALA A 216 -29.81 -23.89 -12.23
N ASP A 217 -29.07 -22.78 -12.10
CA ASP A 217 -29.45 -21.45 -12.63
C ASP A 217 -29.40 -21.39 -14.18
N GLY A 218 -28.68 -22.32 -14.81
CA GLY A 218 -28.67 -22.47 -16.28
C GLY A 218 -27.29 -22.29 -16.92
N PHE A 219 -26.20 -22.43 -16.17
CA PHE A 219 -24.87 -22.57 -16.76
C PHE A 219 -24.80 -23.81 -17.67
N SER A 220 -24.05 -23.70 -18.76
CA SER A 220 -23.80 -24.80 -19.70
C SER A 220 -22.39 -24.66 -20.24
N ALA A 221 -21.56 -25.67 -20.01
CA ALA A 221 -20.16 -25.68 -20.43
C ALA A 221 -19.99 -25.66 -21.96
N SER A 222 -21.00 -26.08 -22.71
CA SER A 222 -21.00 -26.06 -24.18
C SER A 222 -21.46 -24.72 -24.77
N ASN A 223 -22.01 -23.81 -23.96
CA ASN A 223 -22.45 -22.50 -24.43
C ASN A 223 -21.27 -21.52 -24.43
N PRO A 224 -20.81 -21.03 -25.61
CA PRO A 224 -19.68 -20.10 -25.69
C PRO A 224 -19.94 -18.74 -25.03
N LYS A 225 -21.20 -18.42 -24.70
CA LYS A 225 -21.60 -17.20 -24.00
C LYS A 225 -21.57 -17.34 -22.47
N HIS A 226 -21.29 -18.52 -21.92
CA HIS A 226 -21.26 -18.76 -20.48
C HIS A 226 -19.82 -18.87 -19.94
N ARG A 227 -19.57 -18.30 -18.76
CA ARG A 227 -18.28 -18.41 -18.05
C ARG A 227 -18.50 -18.62 -16.55
N ILE A 228 -17.63 -19.43 -15.94
CA ILE A 228 -17.46 -19.50 -14.49
C ILE A 228 -16.09 -18.93 -14.16
N ILE A 229 -16.06 -17.96 -13.26
CA ILE A 229 -14.87 -17.31 -12.72
C ILE A 229 -14.83 -17.60 -11.23
N LEU A 230 -13.72 -18.15 -10.76
CA LEU A 230 -13.45 -18.34 -9.34
C LEU A 230 -12.67 -17.13 -8.83
N LEU A 231 -13.27 -16.36 -7.93
CA LEU A 231 -12.60 -15.33 -7.15
C LEU A 231 -12.10 -16.01 -5.87
N SER A 232 -10.78 -16.14 -5.69
CA SER A 232 -10.19 -16.98 -4.64
C SER A 232 -9.23 -16.21 -3.74
N HIS A 233 -9.36 -16.41 -2.43
CA HIS A 233 -8.36 -16.03 -1.43
C HIS A 233 -7.79 -17.29 -0.76
N SER A 234 -7.07 -18.10 -1.55
CA SER A 234 -6.64 -19.44 -1.10
C SER A 234 -5.15 -19.73 -1.31
N GLY A 235 -4.46 -18.89 -2.10
CA GLY A 235 -3.08 -19.10 -2.52
C GLY A 235 -2.97 -19.93 -3.81
N MET A 236 -2.00 -19.56 -4.65
CA MET A 236 -1.86 -20.07 -6.02
C MET A 236 -1.74 -21.60 -6.10
N ASP A 237 -0.89 -22.21 -5.27
CA ASP A 237 -0.65 -23.66 -5.34
C ASP A 237 -1.90 -24.46 -4.93
N PHE A 238 -2.65 -23.96 -3.93
CA PHE A 238 -3.92 -24.53 -3.52
C PHE A 238 -4.97 -24.39 -4.64
N ASP A 239 -5.09 -23.20 -5.23
CA ASP A 239 -6.02 -22.94 -6.34
C ASP A 239 -5.75 -23.87 -7.53
N MET A 240 -4.48 -24.05 -7.90
CA MET A 240 -4.08 -24.94 -9.00
C MET A 240 -4.50 -26.39 -8.75
N ALA A 241 -4.29 -26.90 -7.53
CA ALA A 241 -4.67 -28.25 -7.14
C ALA A 241 -6.20 -28.41 -7.11
N LEU A 242 -6.91 -27.41 -6.58
CA LEU A 242 -8.35 -27.45 -6.44
C LEU A 242 -9.07 -27.50 -7.80
N VAL A 243 -8.63 -26.72 -8.78
CA VAL A 243 -9.34 -26.62 -10.07
C VAL A 243 -8.99 -27.73 -11.06
N ALA A 244 -7.94 -28.54 -10.80
CA ALA A 244 -7.50 -29.62 -11.69
C ALA A 244 -8.62 -30.62 -12.03
N GLY A 245 -9.54 -30.88 -11.09
CA GLY A 245 -10.70 -31.75 -11.27
C GLY A 245 -11.99 -31.07 -11.74
N ARG A 246 -11.95 -29.76 -12.05
CA ARG A 246 -13.15 -28.91 -12.25
C ARG A 246 -13.07 -28.12 -13.56
N PRO A 247 -13.16 -28.79 -14.74
CA PRO A 247 -12.90 -28.17 -16.04
C PRO A 247 -13.93 -27.11 -16.46
N ASP A 248 -15.07 -27.03 -15.79
CA ASP A 248 -16.12 -26.03 -16.04
C ASP A 248 -15.70 -24.61 -15.63
N ILE A 249 -14.72 -24.49 -14.72
CA ILE A 249 -14.14 -23.21 -14.32
C ILE A 249 -13.28 -22.71 -15.48
N ALA A 250 -13.56 -21.48 -15.95
CA ALA A 250 -12.81 -20.87 -17.04
C ALA A 250 -11.56 -20.18 -16.51
N TRP A 251 -11.74 -19.36 -15.47
CA TRP A 251 -10.71 -18.47 -14.92
C TRP A 251 -10.69 -18.53 -13.39
N VAL A 252 -9.50 -18.44 -12.80
CA VAL A 252 -9.30 -18.17 -11.37
C VAL A 252 -8.60 -16.83 -11.21
N PHE A 253 -9.18 -15.94 -10.43
CA PHE A 253 -8.56 -14.72 -9.91
C PHE A 253 -8.11 -15.02 -8.49
N GLY A 254 -6.83 -15.34 -8.33
CA GLY A 254 -6.25 -15.75 -7.04
C GLY A 254 -5.75 -14.58 -6.20
N GLY A 255 -5.71 -14.79 -4.87
CA GLY A 255 -5.24 -13.87 -3.83
C GLY A 255 -4.29 -14.54 -2.84
N HIS A 256 -4.08 -13.93 -1.67
CA HIS A 256 -3.24 -14.39 -0.55
C HIS A 256 -1.73 -14.51 -0.83
N SER A 257 -1.31 -15.35 -1.79
CA SER A 257 0.11 -15.62 -2.07
C SER A 257 0.90 -14.43 -2.64
N GLN A 258 0.20 -13.34 -2.98
CA GLN A 258 0.70 -12.14 -3.68
C GLN A 258 1.57 -12.48 -4.91
N SER A 259 1.18 -13.53 -5.64
CA SER A 259 1.92 -13.99 -6.82
C SER A 259 1.83 -12.99 -7.97
N PHE A 260 2.95 -12.72 -8.66
CA PHE A 260 2.99 -11.86 -9.84
C PHE A 260 2.91 -12.68 -11.13
N ILE A 261 1.69 -12.98 -11.58
CA ILE A 261 1.46 -13.84 -12.75
C ILE A 261 1.16 -12.99 -13.99
N ARG A 262 2.22 -12.67 -14.75
CA ARG A 262 2.09 -11.88 -15.99
C ARG A 262 1.48 -12.67 -17.15
N ILE A 263 1.76 -13.97 -17.21
CA ILE A 263 1.22 -14.90 -18.20
C ILE A 263 0.34 -15.89 -17.42
N PRO A 264 -0.93 -16.07 -17.80
CA PRO A 264 -1.80 -17.03 -17.13
C PRO A 264 -1.14 -18.40 -16.98
N THR A 265 -1.27 -18.99 -15.80
CA THR A 265 -0.83 -20.36 -15.56
C THR A 265 -2.02 -21.29 -15.76
N GLU A 266 -1.79 -22.49 -16.28
CA GLU A 266 -2.87 -23.43 -16.60
C GLU A 266 -2.94 -24.59 -15.60
N SER A 267 -4.16 -24.99 -15.24
CA SER A 267 -4.45 -26.26 -14.58
C SER A 267 -5.61 -26.94 -15.32
N GLY A 268 -5.29 -27.97 -16.10
CA GLY A 268 -6.25 -28.59 -17.03
C GLY A 268 -6.69 -27.60 -18.10
N LYS A 269 -7.99 -27.26 -18.11
CA LYS A 269 -8.55 -26.24 -19.04
C LYS A 269 -8.57 -24.84 -18.41
N THR A 270 -8.42 -24.75 -17.09
CA THR A 270 -8.63 -23.55 -16.30
C THR A 270 -7.39 -22.65 -16.37
N GLN A 271 -7.62 -21.36 -16.62
CA GLN A 271 -6.58 -20.33 -16.60
C GLN A 271 -6.55 -19.68 -15.21
N LEU A 272 -5.37 -19.53 -14.62
CA LEU A 272 -5.17 -18.95 -13.30
C LEU A 272 -4.29 -17.71 -13.42
N VAL A 273 -4.76 -16.63 -12.81
CA VAL A 273 -4.08 -15.34 -12.76
C VAL A 273 -4.12 -14.79 -11.35
N GLN A 274 -3.08 -14.04 -11.00
CA GLN A 274 -2.99 -13.33 -9.73
C GLN A 274 -2.21 -12.04 -9.97
N VAL A 275 -2.72 -10.97 -9.38
CA VAL A 275 -2.04 -9.67 -9.32
C VAL A 275 -1.30 -9.58 -8.00
N LEU A 276 -0.20 -8.81 -7.98
CA LEU A 276 0.70 -8.68 -6.82
C LEU A 276 -0.03 -8.17 -5.56
N SER A 277 0.02 -6.87 -5.29
CA SER A 277 -0.58 -6.25 -4.10
C SER A 277 -0.68 -4.74 -4.28
N LYS A 278 -1.41 -4.07 -3.37
CA LYS A 278 -1.44 -2.59 -3.21
C LYS A 278 -1.91 -1.84 -4.45
N ASN A 279 -2.70 -2.50 -5.30
CA ASN A 279 -3.08 -2.02 -6.63
C ASN A 279 -1.89 -1.60 -7.50
N HIS A 280 -0.67 -2.14 -7.27
CA HIS A 280 0.46 -1.88 -8.17
C HIS A 280 0.15 -2.35 -9.59
N TYR A 281 -0.66 -3.40 -9.71
CA TYR A 281 -1.14 -3.93 -10.97
C TYR A 281 -2.63 -4.26 -10.84
N LEU A 282 -3.35 -4.12 -11.95
CA LEU A 282 -4.72 -4.59 -12.12
C LEU A 282 -4.76 -5.63 -13.23
N GLY A 283 -5.49 -6.73 -13.01
CA GLY A 283 -5.73 -7.73 -14.02
C GLY A 283 -6.92 -7.30 -14.88
N HIS A 284 -6.79 -7.39 -16.20
CA HIS A 284 -7.85 -7.10 -17.15
C HIS A 284 -8.17 -8.37 -17.96
N LEU A 285 -9.32 -8.97 -17.65
CA LEU A 285 -9.85 -10.09 -18.41
C LEU A 285 -10.83 -9.57 -19.47
N ILE A 286 -10.65 -10.02 -20.69
CA ILE A 286 -11.47 -9.70 -21.86
C ILE A 286 -12.12 -11.01 -22.32
N LEU A 287 -13.41 -11.17 -22.01
CA LEU A 287 -14.17 -12.36 -22.39
C LEU A 287 -14.70 -12.21 -23.81
N ASP A 288 -14.52 -13.25 -24.63
CA ASP A 288 -15.09 -13.32 -25.98
C ASP A 288 -16.36 -14.18 -25.98
N PRO A 289 -17.56 -13.58 -26.02
CA PRO A 289 -18.81 -14.34 -26.04
C PRO A 289 -19.13 -14.96 -27.41
N VAL A 290 -18.42 -14.58 -28.48
CA VAL A 290 -18.62 -15.11 -29.84
C VAL A 290 -17.83 -16.39 -30.01
N ASN A 291 -16.53 -16.36 -29.69
CA ASN A 291 -15.63 -17.49 -29.92
C ASN A 291 -15.42 -18.37 -28.68
N GLY A 292 -15.94 -17.98 -27.52
CA GLY A 292 -15.87 -18.77 -26.30
C GLY A 292 -14.51 -18.70 -25.59
N ARG A 293 -14.34 -19.54 -24.55
CA ARG A 293 -13.28 -19.37 -23.54
C ARG A 293 -11.85 -19.43 -24.09
N THR A 294 -11.65 -20.08 -25.22
CA THR A 294 -10.33 -20.22 -25.87
C THR A 294 -9.86 -18.92 -26.52
N SER A 295 -10.76 -17.95 -26.71
CA SER A 295 -10.45 -16.62 -27.25
C SER A 295 -10.52 -15.52 -26.19
N ASP A 296 -10.73 -15.88 -24.92
CA ASP A 296 -10.60 -14.94 -23.81
C ASP A 296 -9.14 -14.46 -23.73
N ALA A 297 -8.94 -13.17 -23.45
CA ALA A 297 -7.60 -12.56 -23.35
C ALA A 297 -7.38 -11.93 -21.97
N TYR A 298 -6.13 -11.94 -21.52
CA TYR A 298 -5.72 -11.37 -20.23
C TYR A 298 -4.56 -10.40 -20.40
N ASP A 299 -4.73 -9.21 -19.83
CA ASP A 299 -3.69 -8.19 -19.74
C ASP A 299 -3.43 -7.82 -18.28
N LEU A 300 -2.19 -7.44 -17.98
CA LEU A 300 -1.80 -6.90 -16.69
C LEU A 300 -1.47 -5.41 -16.84
N ILE A 301 -2.24 -4.57 -16.15
CA ILE A 301 -2.09 -3.12 -16.21
C ILE A 301 -1.23 -2.66 -15.03
N GLU A 302 -0.04 -2.14 -15.31
CA GLU A 302 0.80 -1.50 -14.29
C GLU A 302 0.25 -0.12 -13.94
N VAL A 303 -0.16 0.07 -12.68
CA VAL A 303 -0.83 1.28 -12.22
C VAL A 303 0.21 2.32 -11.81
N ARG A 304 0.74 3.06 -12.78
CA ARG A 304 1.73 4.11 -12.51
C ARG A 304 1.08 5.41 -12.06
N GLN A 305 1.77 6.18 -11.23
CA GLN A 305 1.27 7.47 -10.73
C GLN A 305 0.88 8.45 -11.85
N GLU A 306 1.54 8.43 -13.01
CA GLU A 306 1.20 9.31 -14.13
C GLU A 306 -0.22 9.08 -14.67
N LEU A 307 -0.78 7.89 -14.44
CA LEU A 307 -2.13 7.55 -14.87
C LEU A 307 -3.20 8.29 -14.09
N GLU A 308 -2.87 8.93 -12.96
CA GLU A 308 -3.77 9.85 -12.24
C GLU A 308 -4.39 10.92 -13.16
N ALA A 309 -3.64 11.37 -14.17
CA ALA A 309 -4.07 12.36 -15.15
C ALA A 309 -5.01 11.81 -16.23
N GLY A 310 -5.23 10.49 -16.27
CA GLY A 310 -6.16 9.82 -17.19
C GLY A 310 -7.62 10.25 -17.01
N LEU A 311 -7.90 10.96 -15.93
CA LEU A 311 -9.22 11.39 -15.52
C LEU A 311 -9.15 12.82 -15.00
N THR A 312 -9.95 13.73 -15.57
CA THR A 312 -9.88 15.16 -15.26
C THR A 312 -11.29 15.77 -15.24
N PRO A 313 -11.74 16.36 -14.11
CA PRO A 313 -11.10 16.33 -12.79
C PRO A 313 -11.11 14.91 -12.17
N ASN A 314 -10.07 14.55 -11.42
CA ASN A 314 -10.01 13.29 -10.68
C ASN A 314 -10.43 13.49 -9.21
N PRO A 315 -11.68 13.19 -8.80
CA PRO A 315 -12.18 13.23 -7.42
C PRO A 315 -11.39 12.41 -6.41
N MET A 316 -10.61 11.39 -6.82
CA MET A 316 -9.77 10.67 -5.86
C MET A 316 -8.61 11.54 -5.35
N ILE A 317 -8.20 12.59 -6.08
CA ILE A 317 -7.17 13.53 -5.62
C ILE A 317 -7.62 14.30 -4.36
N PRO A 318 -8.74 15.07 -4.36
CA PRO A 318 -9.21 15.72 -3.14
C PRO A 318 -9.63 14.72 -2.06
N PHE A 319 -10.15 13.53 -2.44
CA PHE A 319 -10.46 12.46 -1.49
C PHE A 319 -9.23 12.01 -0.69
N ILE A 320 -8.13 11.69 -1.37
CA ILE A 320 -6.86 11.30 -0.72
C ILE A 320 -6.26 12.46 0.07
N ALA A 321 -6.39 13.69 -0.40
CA ALA A 321 -5.90 14.86 0.33
C ALA A 321 -6.58 15.02 1.70
N GLU A 322 -7.90 14.87 1.77
CA GLU A 322 -8.65 14.92 3.04
C GLU A 322 -8.36 13.69 3.90
N HIS A 323 -8.32 12.51 3.30
CA HIS A 323 -7.93 11.27 3.99
C HIS A 323 -6.59 11.41 4.71
N LYS A 324 -5.53 11.89 4.02
CA LYS A 324 -4.20 12.11 4.59
C LYS A 324 -4.21 13.07 5.76
N LYS A 325 -4.94 14.17 5.62
CA LYS A 325 -5.08 15.16 6.69
C LYS A 325 -5.70 14.51 7.94
N ARG A 326 -6.78 13.75 7.77
CA ARG A 326 -7.45 13.10 8.90
C ARG A 326 -6.62 11.98 9.53
N VAL A 327 -5.92 11.17 8.73
CA VAL A 327 -4.99 10.15 9.23
C VAL A 327 -3.88 10.79 10.06
N ALA A 328 -3.28 11.90 9.58
CA ALA A 328 -2.23 12.61 10.32
C ALA A 328 -2.72 13.17 11.67
N GLU A 329 -3.97 13.62 11.75
CA GLU A 329 -4.61 14.04 13.02
C GLU A 329 -4.77 12.85 13.98
N LEU A 330 -5.27 11.71 13.49
CA LEU A 330 -5.46 10.50 14.29
C LEU A 330 -4.13 9.94 14.81
N GLN A 331 -3.12 9.85 13.95
CA GLN A 331 -1.77 9.45 14.32
C GLN A 331 -1.16 10.36 15.39
N THR A 332 -1.42 11.67 15.33
CA THR A 332 -0.98 12.61 16.37
C THR A 332 -1.66 12.31 17.70
N GLN A 333 -2.97 12.04 17.70
CA GLN A 333 -3.74 11.72 18.92
C GLN A 333 -3.27 10.40 19.54
N GLU A 334 -3.05 9.39 18.71
CA GLU A 334 -2.52 8.08 19.10
C GLU A 334 -1.14 8.20 19.74
N GLN A 335 -0.23 8.92 19.09
CA GLN A 335 1.13 9.12 19.59
C GLN A 335 1.19 9.94 20.88
N THR A 336 0.26 10.88 21.05
CA THR A 336 0.16 11.66 22.29
C THR A 336 -0.30 10.80 23.47
N ALA A 337 -1.06 9.73 23.21
CA ALA A 337 -1.53 8.79 24.22
C ALA A 337 -0.51 7.67 24.52
N MET A 338 0.63 7.60 23.82
CA MET A 338 1.66 6.59 24.06
C MET A 338 2.38 6.84 25.39
N VAL A 339 2.47 5.80 26.21
CA VAL A 339 3.35 5.78 27.39
C VAL A 339 4.78 5.62 26.90
N VAL A 340 5.69 6.42 27.46
CA VAL A 340 7.11 6.40 27.11
C VAL A 340 7.91 6.12 28.36
N ASP A 341 8.72 5.07 28.31
CA ASP A 341 9.72 4.81 29.34
C ASP A 341 10.89 5.77 29.16
N SER A 342 11.01 6.72 30.08
CA SER A 342 12.20 7.56 30.17
C SER A 342 13.38 6.71 30.59
N ASN A 343 14.47 6.77 29.82
CA ASN A 343 15.76 6.23 30.22
C ASN A 343 16.80 7.34 30.12
N ASP A 344 17.80 7.30 31.00
CA ASP A 344 18.84 8.33 31.10
C ASP A 344 20.00 8.10 30.12
N LEU A 345 19.81 7.27 29.08
CA LEU A 345 20.88 7.02 28.12
C LEU A 345 21.13 8.26 27.25
N PRO A 346 22.40 8.61 26.98
CA PRO A 346 22.73 9.70 26.08
C PRO A 346 22.11 9.46 24.70
N LYS A 347 21.36 10.46 24.21
CA LYS A 347 20.74 10.40 22.89
C LYS A 347 21.78 10.21 21.79
N PHE A 348 21.35 9.65 20.65
CA PHE A 348 22.22 9.56 19.49
C PHE A 348 22.63 10.96 19.05
N PRO A 349 23.94 11.20 18.81
CA PRO A 349 24.39 12.48 18.34
C PRO A 349 23.88 12.73 16.90
N PRO A 350 23.58 13.99 16.53
CA PRO A 350 23.27 14.33 15.15
C PRO A 350 24.42 13.96 14.20
N ALA A 351 24.09 13.61 12.95
CA ALA A 351 25.10 13.30 11.92
C ALA A 351 26.23 14.34 11.79
N GLN A 352 25.95 15.63 12.07
CA GLN A 352 26.97 16.69 12.01
C GLN A 352 28.15 16.42 12.96
N TYR A 353 27.91 15.85 14.14
CA TYR A 353 28.94 15.51 15.12
C TYR A 353 29.98 14.54 14.51
N CYS A 354 29.52 13.53 13.77
CA CYS A 354 30.40 12.63 13.05
C CYS A 354 31.14 13.34 11.90
N ILE A 355 30.44 14.20 11.16
CA ILE A 355 30.95 14.87 9.95
C ILE A 355 32.07 15.86 10.26
N ASP A 356 32.08 16.47 11.45
CA ASP A 356 33.10 17.44 11.85
C ASP A 356 34.50 16.81 11.88
N CYS A 357 34.61 15.55 12.32
CA CYS A 357 35.84 14.75 12.28
C CYS A 357 35.97 13.91 10.98
N HIS A 358 34.87 13.39 10.45
CA HIS A 358 34.85 12.51 9.27
C HIS A 358 34.38 13.24 8.00
N LYS A 359 35.07 14.33 7.63
CA LYS A 359 34.65 15.20 6.52
C LYS A 359 34.51 14.49 5.16
N PRO A 360 35.44 13.61 4.73
CA PRO A 360 35.30 12.90 3.45
C PRO A 360 34.07 11.97 3.43
N GLN A 361 33.87 11.19 4.49
CA GLN A 361 32.72 10.29 4.65
C GLN A 361 31.41 11.08 4.72
N GLY A 362 31.43 12.19 5.46
CA GLY A 362 30.31 13.11 5.54
C GLY A 362 29.92 13.69 4.18
N LYS A 363 30.89 14.13 3.38
CA LYS A 363 30.62 14.63 2.01
C LYS A 363 29.97 13.54 1.14
N HIS A 364 30.48 12.31 1.22
CA HIS A 364 29.92 11.16 0.51
C HIS A 364 28.48 10.85 0.95
N TRP A 365 28.23 10.72 2.25
CA TRP A 365 26.87 10.48 2.78
C TRP A 365 25.87 11.56 2.33
N ARG A 366 26.26 12.84 2.38
CA ARG A 366 25.42 13.98 1.94
C ARG A 366 25.03 13.92 0.45
N GLN A 367 25.74 13.16 -0.36
CA GLN A 367 25.43 12.95 -1.79
C GLN A 367 24.43 11.80 -2.01
N THR A 368 24.11 11.03 -0.97
CA THR A 368 23.17 9.90 -1.04
C THR A 368 21.73 10.33 -0.73
N ALA A 369 20.75 9.53 -1.17
CA ALA A 369 19.34 9.74 -0.84
C ALA A 369 19.05 9.62 0.66
N HIS A 370 19.86 8.87 1.41
CA HIS A 370 19.74 8.70 2.86
C HIS A 370 19.82 10.02 3.60
N SER A 371 20.72 10.93 3.18
CA SER A 371 20.92 12.23 3.83
C SER A 371 19.76 13.22 3.73
N VAL A 372 18.76 12.92 2.90
CA VAL A 372 17.57 13.73 2.66
C VAL A 372 16.29 12.89 2.67
N ALA A 373 16.36 11.67 3.22
CA ALA A 373 15.30 10.68 3.13
C ALA A 373 13.98 11.19 3.73
N PHE A 374 14.03 11.94 4.83
CA PHE A 374 12.81 12.38 5.52
C PHE A 374 11.99 13.41 4.72
N LEU A 375 12.60 14.09 3.74
CA LEU A 375 11.86 14.98 2.84
C LEU A 375 10.82 14.24 1.99
N THR A 376 11.01 12.94 1.74
CA THR A 376 10.00 12.11 1.07
C THR A 376 8.71 12.07 1.88
N LEU A 377 8.80 11.94 3.21
CA LEU A 377 7.63 11.89 4.08
C LEU A 377 6.93 13.25 4.15
N LEU A 378 7.68 14.35 4.27
CA LEU A 378 7.11 15.70 4.23
C LEU A 378 6.36 15.96 2.91
N ARG A 379 6.93 15.51 1.79
CA ARG A 379 6.31 15.62 0.47
C ARG A 379 5.03 14.79 0.36
N ALA A 380 5.08 13.56 0.87
CA ALA A 380 3.95 12.63 0.85
C ALA A 380 2.87 12.99 1.89
N LYS A 381 3.17 13.89 2.84
CA LYS A 381 2.38 14.19 4.04
C LYS A 381 2.26 13.00 5.01
N GLU A 382 3.31 12.18 5.06
CA GLU A 382 3.43 10.95 5.87
C GLU A 382 4.40 11.13 7.06
N GLN A 383 4.77 12.37 7.41
CA GLN A 383 5.74 12.65 8.49
C GLN A 383 5.27 12.27 9.90
N ASN A 384 3.99 11.87 10.06
CA ASN A 384 3.45 11.34 11.31
C ASN A 384 3.31 9.80 11.31
N ASN A 385 3.59 9.14 10.19
CA ASN A 385 3.43 7.70 10.04
C ASN A 385 4.65 6.98 10.60
N LEU A 386 4.56 6.43 11.82
CA LEU A 386 5.68 5.79 12.51
C LEU A 386 6.31 4.64 11.71
N THR A 387 5.52 3.89 10.93
CA THR A 387 6.03 2.83 10.04
C THR A 387 6.95 3.41 8.97
N CYS A 388 6.59 4.55 8.39
CA CYS A 388 7.44 5.25 7.43
C CYS A 388 8.66 5.89 8.11
N ILE A 389 8.46 6.50 9.28
CA ILE A 389 9.52 7.18 10.03
C ILE A 389 10.63 6.19 10.40
N LYS A 390 10.31 4.94 10.78
CA LYS A 390 11.31 3.90 11.10
C LYS A 390 12.44 3.80 10.06
N CYS A 391 12.09 3.92 8.78
CA CYS A 391 13.05 3.82 7.67
C CYS A 391 13.59 5.16 7.16
N HIS A 392 13.08 6.29 7.68
CA HIS A 392 13.43 7.65 7.24
C HIS A 392 14.04 8.50 8.37
N SER A 393 14.37 7.87 9.50
CA SER A 393 14.99 8.49 10.66
C SER A 393 16.05 7.58 11.28
N LEU A 394 16.71 8.09 12.31
CA LEU A 394 17.55 7.33 13.22
C LEU A 394 16.84 7.15 14.56
N GLY A 395 16.72 5.91 15.03
CA GLY A 395 16.41 5.62 16.44
C GLY A 395 14.93 5.76 16.84
N LEU A 396 13.98 5.60 15.92
CA LEU A 396 12.58 5.44 16.31
C LEU A 396 12.43 4.20 17.23
N ASN A 397 11.81 4.37 18.39
CA ASN A 397 11.64 3.39 19.47
C ASN A 397 12.96 2.83 20.03
N HIS A 398 14.10 3.47 19.74
CA HIS A 398 15.36 3.12 20.36
C HIS A 398 15.55 3.91 21.67
N PRO A 399 16.09 3.33 22.76
CA PRO A 399 16.29 4.04 24.03
C PRO A 399 17.03 5.38 23.91
N ARG A 400 18.04 5.43 23.02
CA ARG A 400 18.84 6.64 22.70
C ARG A 400 18.22 7.53 21.60
N GLY A 401 17.01 7.26 21.14
CA GLY A 401 16.37 7.97 20.04
C GLY A 401 15.09 8.68 20.46
N PHE A 402 13.97 8.34 19.82
CA PHE A 402 12.68 8.99 20.03
C PHE A 402 11.53 8.00 19.78
N ASP A 403 10.33 8.27 20.32
CA ASP A 403 9.16 7.36 20.23
C ASP A 403 8.01 7.87 19.35
N ARG A 404 7.96 9.19 19.09
CA ARG A 404 6.85 9.85 18.38
C ARG A 404 7.34 10.87 17.37
N ALA A 405 6.57 11.10 16.30
CA ALA A 405 6.92 12.03 15.24
C ALA A 405 7.22 13.44 15.75
N ALA A 406 6.48 13.90 16.77
CA ALA A 406 6.69 15.21 17.39
C ALA A 406 8.07 15.36 18.07
N SER A 407 8.72 14.26 18.44
CA SER A 407 10.02 14.23 19.14
C SER A 407 11.20 13.99 18.20
N ILE A 408 10.97 13.93 16.89
CA ILE A 408 12.06 13.71 15.91
C ILE A 408 13.11 14.84 15.90
N ILE A 409 12.72 16.04 16.32
CA ILE A 409 13.62 17.18 16.53
C ILE A 409 13.42 17.78 17.93
N GLU A 410 14.50 18.31 18.47
CA GLU A 410 14.55 19.00 19.75
C GLU A 410 15.14 20.40 19.54
N LEU A 411 14.38 21.42 19.96
CA LEU A 411 14.67 22.84 19.77
C LEU A 411 15.05 23.48 21.12
N GLY A 412 16.02 24.39 21.12
CA GLY A 412 16.41 25.18 22.31
C GLY A 412 17.37 24.45 23.26
N PRO A 413 17.80 25.05 24.39
CA PRO A 413 18.47 24.31 25.47
C PRO A 413 17.50 23.26 26.09
N PRO A 414 18.01 22.20 26.76
CA PRO A 414 17.15 21.23 27.45
C PRO A 414 16.19 21.98 28.37
N GLU A 415 14.91 21.59 28.41
CA GLU A 415 13.84 22.30 29.10
C GLU A 415 14.15 22.53 30.59
N GLU A 416 14.74 23.67 30.95
CA GLU A 416 14.60 24.26 32.26
C GLU A 416 13.54 25.37 32.19
N SER A 417 12.41 25.11 32.84
CA SER A 417 11.43 26.09 33.35
C SER A 417 10.56 26.88 32.36
N LEU A 418 9.50 26.26 31.83
CA LEU A 418 8.27 27.00 31.44
C LEU A 418 7.00 26.19 31.81
N PRO A 419 5.88 26.83 32.22
CA PRO A 419 4.67 26.11 32.63
C PRO A 419 3.95 25.40 31.46
N ASP A 420 3.38 24.23 31.79
CA ASP A 420 3.02 23.10 30.93
C ASP A 420 2.15 23.37 29.69
N SER A 421 1.23 24.34 29.69
CA SER A 421 0.28 24.49 28.57
C SER A 421 0.69 25.53 27.52
N THR A 422 1.50 26.51 27.91
CA THR A 422 2.00 27.59 27.05
C THR A 422 3.31 27.21 26.36
N ALA A 423 4.16 26.43 27.04
CA ALA A 423 5.38 25.87 26.49
C ALA A 423 5.09 24.90 25.32
N GLN A 424 4.10 24.01 25.49
CA GLN A 424 3.73 23.00 24.49
C GLN A 424 3.18 23.62 23.18
N LYS A 425 2.31 24.64 23.29
CA LYS A 425 1.77 25.37 22.12
C LYS A 425 2.85 26.18 21.40
N THR A 426 3.79 26.74 22.14
CA THR A 426 4.93 27.51 21.59
C THR A 426 5.92 26.58 20.90
N GLY A 427 6.26 25.43 21.51
CA GLY A 427 7.11 24.40 20.94
C GLY A 427 6.56 23.79 19.65
N LYS A 428 5.26 23.46 19.59
CA LYS A 428 4.63 22.96 18.37
C LYS A 428 4.73 23.97 17.21
N LYS A 429 4.38 25.24 17.46
CA LYS A 429 4.49 26.30 16.44
C LYS A 429 5.92 26.47 15.93
N LEU A 430 6.91 26.37 16.81
CA LEU A 430 8.32 26.45 16.42
C LEU A 430 8.73 25.26 15.53
N LYS A 431 8.32 24.03 15.88
CA LYS A 431 8.57 22.83 15.06
C LYS A 431 7.86 22.91 13.69
N ASP A 432 6.61 23.36 13.66
CA ASP A 432 5.85 23.55 12.42
C ASP A 432 6.53 24.60 11.51
N SER A 433 6.99 25.71 12.09
CA SER A 433 7.76 26.74 11.39
C SER A 433 9.07 26.20 10.82
N TYR A 434 9.80 25.41 11.61
CA TYR A 434 11.01 24.73 11.16
C TYR A 434 10.73 23.80 9.96
N TRP A 435 9.71 22.93 10.04
CA TRP A 435 9.37 22.03 8.95
C TRP A 435 8.91 22.75 7.68
N THR A 436 8.22 23.88 7.84
CA THR A 436 7.86 24.76 6.73
C THR A 436 9.10 25.34 6.05
N LYS A 437 10.07 25.82 6.84
CA LYS A 437 11.36 26.30 6.35
C LYS A 437 12.13 25.22 5.60
N ILE A 438 12.22 24.00 6.14
CA ILE A 438 12.89 22.87 5.49
C ILE A 438 12.20 22.50 4.17
N SER A 439 10.87 22.43 4.17
CA SER A 439 10.08 22.08 2.98
C SER A 439 10.28 23.09 1.84
N LYS A 440 10.26 24.39 2.17
CA LYS A 440 10.53 25.46 1.22
C LYS A 440 11.97 25.43 0.70
N MET A 441 12.94 25.25 1.59
CA MET A 441 14.37 25.14 1.24
C MET A 441 14.64 23.98 0.28
N ALA A 442 13.98 22.85 0.50
CA ALA A 442 14.09 21.66 -0.36
C ALA A 442 13.32 21.77 -1.69
N GLY A 443 12.47 22.78 -1.84
CA GLY A 443 11.62 22.98 -3.00
C GLY A 443 10.49 21.95 -3.10
N LEU A 444 9.91 21.53 -1.98
CA LEU A 444 8.80 20.56 -1.97
C LEU A 444 7.49 21.12 -2.55
N GLU A 445 7.36 22.44 -2.63
CA GLU A 445 6.18 23.14 -3.16
C GLU A 445 6.07 23.06 -4.69
N ALA A 446 7.15 22.71 -5.38
CA ALA A 446 7.14 22.58 -6.84
C ALA A 446 6.34 21.34 -7.26
N LYS A 447 5.43 21.50 -8.24
CA LYS A 447 4.62 20.42 -8.85
C LYS A 447 5.43 19.33 -9.57
N SER A 448 6.75 19.29 -9.43
CA SER A 448 7.61 18.31 -10.10
C SER A 448 7.42 16.94 -9.49
N ASN A 449 6.95 15.95 -10.26
CA ASN A 449 6.77 14.55 -9.82
C ASN A 449 8.08 13.81 -9.46
N SER A 450 9.24 14.48 -9.49
CA SER A 450 10.53 13.87 -9.19
C SER A 450 10.69 13.58 -7.67
N GLY A 451 10.80 12.29 -7.32
CA GLY A 451 11.08 11.84 -5.95
C GLY A 451 12.47 12.25 -5.46
N MET A 452 12.73 12.20 -4.15
CA MET A 452 14.06 12.56 -3.61
C MET A 452 15.20 11.68 -4.14
N ARG A 453 14.88 10.44 -4.54
CA ARG A 453 15.83 9.47 -5.11
C ARG A 453 16.29 9.84 -6.52
N SER A 454 15.53 10.61 -7.30
CA SER A 454 15.91 11.02 -8.66
C SER A 454 16.79 12.28 -8.72
N ARG A 455 16.99 12.97 -7.58
CA ARG A 455 17.93 14.09 -7.50
C ARG A 455 19.37 13.61 -7.67
N THR A 456 20.16 14.40 -8.39
CA THR A 456 21.60 14.17 -8.59
C THR A 456 22.37 14.23 -7.26
N PRO A 457 23.54 13.58 -7.16
CA PRO A 457 24.43 13.69 -6.01
C PRO A 457 24.70 15.15 -5.58
N GLU A 458 24.91 16.06 -6.52
CA GLU A 458 25.19 17.48 -6.30
C GLU A 458 23.98 18.21 -5.69
N GLN A 459 22.78 17.92 -6.21
CA GLN A 459 21.53 18.48 -5.68
C GLN A 459 21.29 18.01 -4.25
N ARG A 460 21.49 16.71 -3.96
CA ARG A 460 21.33 16.17 -2.59
C ARG A 460 22.35 16.78 -1.63
N LEU A 461 23.60 16.92 -2.06
CA LEU A 461 24.64 17.59 -1.28
C LEU A 461 24.26 19.03 -0.92
N LYS A 462 23.73 19.80 -1.89
CA LYS A 462 23.26 21.18 -1.67
C LYS A 462 22.14 21.23 -0.63
N ILE A 463 21.12 20.37 -0.77
CA ILE A 463 19.97 20.30 0.15
C ILE A 463 20.43 19.90 1.55
N SER A 464 21.25 18.85 1.66
CA SER A 464 21.74 18.36 2.95
C SER A 464 22.55 19.43 3.70
N LYS A 465 23.41 20.19 2.99
CA LYS A 465 24.17 21.32 3.58
C LYS A 465 23.26 22.47 4.02
N ALA A 466 22.26 22.82 3.21
CA ALA A 466 21.29 23.85 3.54
C ALA A 466 20.41 23.45 4.74
N TRP A 467 20.06 22.17 4.85
CA TRP A 467 19.37 21.61 6.02
C TRP A 467 20.24 21.75 7.28
N ALA A 468 21.48 21.27 7.26
CA ALA A 468 22.39 21.40 8.42
C ALA A 468 22.65 22.86 8.83
N THR A 469 22.53 23.81 7.90
CA THR A 469 22.57 25.24 8.21
C THR A 469 21.28 25.73 8.85
N SER A 470 20.13 25.21 8.40
CA SER A 470 18.83 25.48 9.01
C SER A 470 18.74 24.96 10.44
N ASP A 471 19.30 23.78 10.72
CA ASP A 471 19.37 23.21 12.08
C ASP A 471 20.09 24.16 13.04
N ARG A 472 21.27 24.66 12.65
CA ARG A 472 22.04 25.64 13.42
C ARG A 472 21.30 26.95 13.63
N GLN A 473 20.69 27.49 12.57
CA GLN A 473 19.93 28.75 12.63
C GLN A 473 18.67 28.66 13.48
N SER A 474 18.11 27.46 13.62
CA SER A 474 16.88 27.21 14.37
C SER A 474 17.15 26.62 15.76
N SER A 475 18.41 26.61 16.20
CA SER A 475 18.84 26.06 17.49
C SER A 475 18.33 24.63 17.73
N VAL A 476 18.37 23.80 16.68
CA VAL A 476 18.08 22.37 16.77
C VAL A 476 19.31 21.68 17.35
N HIS A 477 19.21 21.12 18.56
CA HIS A 477 20.34 20.41 19.18
C HIS A 477 20.32 18.90 18.90
N ASN A 478 19.13 18.30 18.76
CA ASN A 478 18.96 16.95 18.23
C ASN A 478 18.02 16.93 17.03
N ASN A 479 18.45 16.23 15.98
CA ASN A 479 17.65 15.98 14.79
C ASN A 479 17.83 14.53 14.37
N PHE A 480 16.79 13.72 14.56
CA PHE A 480 16.79 12.31 14.19
C PHE A 480 16.29 12.07 12.76
N ALA A 481 15.88 13.11 12.04
CA ALA A 481 15.43 12.96 10.67
C ALA A 481 16.56 12.49 9.74
N ASN A 482 16.17 11.81 8.66
CA ASN A 482 17.03 11.18 7.66
C ASN A 482 17.68 9.88 8.15
N VAL A 483 18.13 9.06 7.19
CA VAL A 483 18.96 7.89 7.49
C VAL A 483 20.39 8.38 7.71
N GLN A 484 20.88 8.24 8.94
CA GLN A 484 22.12 8.83 9.42
C GLN A 484 23.25 7.79 9.52
N CYS A 485 24.43 8.24 9.93
CA CYS A 485 25.62 7.39 10.05
C CYS A 485 25.38 6.19 10.98
N LEU A 486 24.67 6.40 12.09
CA LEU A 486 24.43 5.38 13.11
C LEU A 486 23.34 4.36 12.75
N ASN A 487 22.65 4.53 11.60
CA ASN A 487 21.82 3.45 11.06
C ASN A 487 22.69 2.30 10.51
N CYS A 488 23.95 2.57 10.15
CA CYS A 488 24.87 1.56 9.59
C CYS A 488 26.11 1.33 10.47
N HIS A 489 26.54 2.35 11.21
CA HIS A 489 27.74 2.30 12.05
C HIS A 489 27.36 2.21 13.51
N ASN A 490 28.06 1.36 14.27
CA ASN A 490 28.02 1.42 15.72
C ASN A 490 29.12 2.36 16.23
N GLN A 491 28.83 3.10 17.29
CA GLN A 491 29.81 3.91 18.00
C GLN A 491 30.15 3.19 19.31
N SER A 492 31.42 2.84 19.51
CA SER A 492 31.88 2.36 20.82
C SER A 492 31.83 3.51 21.84
N SER A 493 31.78 3.17 23.13
CA SER A 493 31.79 4.15 24.22
C SER A 493 33.04 5.03 24.25
N GLU A 494 34.11 4.69 23.52
CA GLU A 494 35.44 5.33 23.63
C GLU A 494 35.94 6.03 22.35
N HIS A 495 35.08 6.33 21.38
CA HIS A 495 35.49 6.95 20.11
C HIS A 495 35.89 8.45 20.25
N PRO A 496 36.97 8.93 19.58
CA PRO A 496 38.40 8.70 19.80
C PRO A 496 38.86 9.32 21.15
N PHE A 497 39.84 8.81 21.91
CA PHE A 497 41.11 8.15 21.58
C PHE A 497 41.27 6.73 22.18
N SER A 498 40.31 5.82 21.97
CA SER A 498 40.50 4.44 22.43
C SER A 498 41.71 3.79 21.75
N ILE A 499 42.75 3.64 22.56
CA ILE A 499 43.96 2.87 22.29
C ILE A 499 43.49 1.44 22.00
N SER A 500 43.72 1.01 20.76
CA SER A 500 43.68 -0.38 20.28
C SER A 500 42.98 -1.38 21.21
N GLN A 501 41.72 -1.71 20.90
CA GLN A 501 41.23 -3.05 21.20
C GLN A 501 41.47 -3.91 19.94
N PRO A 502 42.48 -4.80 19.94
CA PRO A 502 42.55 -5.88 18.97
C PRO A 502 41.33 -6.77 19.19
N GLY A 503 40.36 -6.61 18.30
CA GLY A 503 39.01 -7.15 18.46
C GLY A 503 37.96 -6.38 17.64
N THR A 504 38.39 -5.59 16.65
CA THR A 504 37.52 -5.11 15.57
C THR A 504 36.73 -6.31 15.08
N LEU A 505 35.41 -6.28 15.28
CA LEU A 505 34.48 -7.30 14.80
C LEU A 505 34.99 -7.86 13.47
N ASP A 506 35.12 -9.18 13.39
CA ASP A 506 35.44 -9.88 12.15
C ASP A 506 34.71 -9.17 10.99
N THR A 507 35.46 -8.85 9.92
CA THR A 507 34.95 -8.13 8.76
C THR A 507 33.63 -8.72 8.24
N GLY A 508 33.44 -10.05 8.40
CA GLY A 508 32.18 -10.74 8.18
C GLY A 508 31.05 -10.28 9.11
N VAL A 509 31.25 -10.32 10.42
CA VAL A 509 30.27 -9.87 11.45
C VAL A 509 29.85 -8.42 11.25
N ARG A 510 30.77 -7.53 10.87
CA ARG A 510 30.45 -6.13 10.56
C ARG A 510 29.60 -5.99 9.28
N ARG A 511 29.93 -6.76 8.24
CA ARG A 511 29.16 -6.77 6.98
C ARG A 511 27.75 -7.29 7.22
N ASP A 512 27.61 -8.37 7.97
CA ASP A 512 26.31 -8.98 8.25
C ASP A 512 25.41 -8.05 9.08
N HIS A 513 25.97 -7.33 10.05
CA HIS A 513 25.24 -6.30 10.78
C HIS A 513 24.69 -5.20 9.84
N ILE A 514 25.53 -4.65 8.96
CA ILE A 514 25.10 -3.60 8.02
C ILE A 514 24.08 -4.13 7.02
N LYS A 515 24.28 -5.38 6.56
CA LYS A 515 23.33 -6.06 5.68
C LYS A 515 21.97 -6.17 6.34
N SER A 516 21.89 -6.66 7.56
CA SER A 516 20.64 -6.73 8.31
C SER A 516 19.97 -5.36 8.43
N ALA A 517 20.71 -4.32 8.81
CA ALA A 517 20.18 -2.96 8.92
C ALA A 517 19.64 -2.41 7.58
N CYS A 518 20.29 -2.73 6.46
CA CYS A 518 19.80 -2.34 5.14
C CYS A 518 18.49 -3.06 4.78
N LEU A 519 18.42 -4.37 5.04
CA LEU A 519 17.28 -5.22 4.67
C LEU A 519 16.03 -4.95 5.52
N GLU A 520 16.16 -4.28 6.68
CA GLU A 520 14.99 -3.78 7.42
C GLU A 520 14.15 -2.79 6.62
N CYS A 521 14.76 -2.02 5.72
CA CYS A 521 14.09 -1.01 4.91
C CYS A 521 14.11 -1.28 3.41
N HIS A 522 15.04 -2.11 2.93
CA HIS A 522 15.18 -2.55 1.55
C HIS A 522 14.62 -3.96 1.36
N THR A 523 13.36 -4.15 1.73
CA THR A 523 12.61 -5.39 1.46
C THR A 523 12.35 -5.54 -0.04
N TYR A 524 11.91 -6.72 -0.48
CA TYR A 524 11.48 -6.92 -1.87
C TYR A 524 10.45 -5.87 -2.31
N ASP A 525 9.51 -5.55 -1.43
CA ASP A 525 8.51 -4.52 -1.73
C ASP A 525 9.12 -3.14 -1.87
N GLN A 526 10.08 -2.76 -1.02
CA GLN A 526 10.62 -1.39 -1.04
C GLN A 526 11.75 -1.21 -2.06
N SER A 527 12.42 -2.29 -2.43
CA SER A 527 13.57 -2.31 -3.34
C SER A 527 13.62 -3.62 -4.11
N PRO A 528 12.61 -3.89 -4.96
CA PRO A 528 12.48 -5.16 -5.69
C PRO A 528 13.67 -5.42 -6.60
N GLU A 529 14.36 -4.36 -7.01
CA GLU A 529 15.56 -4.47 -7.81
C GLU A 529 16.70 -5.17 -7.07
N TRP A 530 16.72 -5.26 -5.72
CA TRP A 530 17.77 -5.93 -4.95
C TRP A 530 17.63 -7.45 -4.92
N TYR A 531 16.53 -7.98 -5.44
CA TYR A 531 16.18 -9.39 -5.32
C TYR A 531 16.11 -10.02 -6.70
N GLN A 532 16.46 -11.30 -6.76
CA GLN A 532 16.29 -12.09 -7.96
C GLN A 532 14.80 -12.24 -8.27
N ARG A 533 14.46 -12.47 -9.54
CA ARG A 533 13.10 -12.85 -9.94
C ARG A 533 13.07 -14.34 -10.22
N THR A 534 12.11 -15.05 -9.64
CA THR A 534 11.92 -16.47 -9.99
C THR A 534 11.42 -16.59 -11.43
N ALA A 535 11.41 -17.82 -11.98
CA ALA A 535 10.84 -18.09 -13.31
C ALA A 535 9.37 -17.64 -13.44
N LYS A 536 8.65 -17.59 -12.31
CA LYS A 536 7.26 -17.12 -12.20
C LYS A 536 7.15 -15.60 -11.92
N GLY A 537 8.25 -14.85 -11.97
CA GLY A 537 8.28 -13.40 -11.73
C GLY A 537 8.14 -12.99 -10.26
N LEU A 538 8.22 -13.93 -9.32
CA LEU A 538 8.08 -13.69 -7.87
C LEU A 538 9.37 -13.15 -7.24
N PRO A 539 9.28 -12.51 -6.06
CA PRO A 539 10.43 -12.30 -5.18
C PRO A 539 11.25 -13.58 -5.02
N GLY A 540 12.49 -13.54 -5.50
CA GLY A 540 13.51 -14.55 -5.21
C GLY A 540 14.38 -14.13 -4.02
N ALA A 541 15.46 -14.88 -3.82
CA ALA A 541 16.47 -14.54 -2.83
C ALA A 541 17.10 -13.16 -3.13
N LEU A 542 17.69 -12.55 -2.10
CA LEU A 542 18.52 -11.35 -2.27
C LEU A 542 19.59 -11.62 -3.33
N ASP A 543 19.72 -10.71 -4.30
CA ASP A 543 20.84 -10.72 -5.23
C ASP A 543 22.09 -10.21 -4.49
N GLU A 544 22.89 -11.14 -3.96
CA GLU A 544 24.13 -10.83 -3.23
C GLU A 544 25.10 -9.96 -4.04
N GLY A 545 25.18 -10.18 -5.36
CA GLY A 545 26.06 -9.40 -6.23
C GLY A 545 25.61 -7.94 -6.30
N LYS A 546 24.31 -7.73 -6.45
CA LYS A 546 23.72 -6.39 -6.46
C LYS A 546 23.76 -5.70 -5.11
N PHE A 547 23.45 -6.43 -4.03
CA PHE A 547 23.63 -5.94 -2.67
C PHE A 547 25.07 -5.48 -2.44
N ASN A 548 26.07 -6.30 -2.81
CA ASN A 548 27.48 -5.95 -2.67
C ASN A 548 27.87 -4.71 -3.48
N ALA A 549 27.36 -4.55 -4.69
CA ALA A 549 27.59 -3.36 -5.50
C ALA A 549 27.01 -2.10 -4.84
N LEU A 550 25.83 -2.18 -4.23
CA LEU A 550 25.18 -1.08 -3.53
C LEU A 550 25.87 -0.77 -2.19
N TYR A 551 26.21 -1.81 -1.43
CA TYR A 551 27.00 -1.74 -0.21
C TYR A 551 28.32 -0.99 -0.45
N LYS A 552 29.05 -1.32 -1.52
CA LYS A 552 30.27 -0.60 -1.91
C LYS A 552 30.03 0.87 -2.26
N LYS A 553 28.90 1.19 -2.92
CA LYS A 553 28.54 2.58 -3.26
C LYS A 553 28.24 3.45 -2.04
N ILE A 554 27.70 2.87 -0.98
CA ILE A 554 27.43 3.59 0.29
C ILE A 554 28.60 3.46 1.28
N GLY A 555 29.51 2.52 1.03
CA GLY A 555 30.72 2.27 1.81
C GLY A 555 31.67 3.47 1.81
N CYS A 556 32.46 3.56 2.89
CA CYS A 556 33.44 4.62 3.07
C CYS A 556 34.55 4.53 2.00
N PRO A 557 35.00 5.65 1.40
CA PRO A 557 36.03 5.67 0.35
C PRO A 557 37.35 4.96 0.72
N LEU A 558 37.68 4.88 2.01
CA LEU A 558 38.90 4.21 2.50
C LEU A 558 38.82 2.67 2.46
N TYR A 559 37.64 2.09 2.27
CA TYR A 559 37.40 0.63 2.26
C TYR A 559 37.07 0.07 0.86
N VAL A 560 37.13 0.91 -0.18
CA VAL A 560 36.86 0.50 -1.57
C VAL A 560 38.16 0.05 -2.27
N ALA A 561 39.29 0.07 -1.55
CA ALA A 561 40.63 -0.26 -2.06
C ALA A 561 41.13 -1.65 -1.64
N GLU A 562 40.32 -2.48 -0.99
CA GLU A 562 40.61 -3.90 -0.69
C GLU A 562 39.67 -4.84 -1.45
#